data_AF-A0A7Y2USF8-F1
#
_entry.id   AF-A0A7Y2USF8-F1
#
_cell.length_a   1.000
_cell.length_b   1.000
_cell.length_c   1.000
_cell.angle_alpha   90.00
_cell.angle_beta   90.00
_cell.angle_gamma   90.00
#
_symmetry.space_group_name_H-M   'P 1'
#
loop_
_entity.id
_entity.type
_entity.pdbx_description
1 polymer ?
#
loop_
_entity_poly.entity_id
_entity_poly.type
_entity_poly.pdbx_seq_one_letter_code
_entity_poly.pdbx_strand_id
1 'polypeptide(L)'
;MFRRLFSDGIDSPQALRLLLVMGGLSLVFLAAPGIHVFLLVSVIGIPLIPAAILFPPLVLIWCCVLSFRLILPIEGRLGTVLACVATALLLFLPAQWMNNSAFVRTVELTADDHNSAVLPLRSDKMAIINRGKGHDDACGRLCLHALLSGSASTVIVAKAPIDTALPDPKMITTAYYFEQRHTCPDVELDPQRYVLPQEGIPALNGYVIKPQRNAAEIATQRIASGTCLMSRKARISEADLMVILGPVVKEKSRNTGFQFRLKGIEASRLNVYQGSGAGDFNEVFRATSGTSMQFFPVLLPMASWVLNEPSGWLRTSFRFGDEDYSSERKRDVFDTLEGEMGIDLALDDRNYRKSAQDSIIAVLDAGRAPTQAEWQAFSVYWKSLSFLGTRMTDLGPDARDAGIATRIVQSPHMPLPQRFGDFVRYATMAKRASADVLAEGLAGRLRTESGRSVISEAGYAMFRLPDDVLRDHLDLLEELAQEPDKRLYVSTLLHKLYLGGLESAPILLDLVEAGVRLGDRALAIQGLRGLCRIGPDARLVLERLDETLISMTSREDERYFEERIAVSAHLGIDRETVRRKVPEQIIAANKPDWFDRHYRRGSSQRSACN
;
A
#
# COMPACT_ATOMS: atom_id res chain seq x y z
N MET A 1 -27.96 -15.69 -40.16
CA MET A 1 -28.20 -14.34 -40.70
C MET A 1 -27.03 -13.85 -41.57
N PHE A 2 -25.81 -13.71 -41.02
CA PHE A 2 -24.62 -13.30 -41.79
C PHE A 2 -24.29 -14.17 -43.02
N ARG A 3 -24.51 -15.49 -42.96
CA ARG A 3 -24.22 -16.41 -44.08
C ARG A 3 -25.12 -16.19 -45.32
N ARG A 4 -26.35 -15.67 -45.14
CA ARG A 4 -27.26 -15.33 -46.26
C ARG A 4 -26.96 -13.96 -46.88
N LEU A 5 -26.44 -13.03 -46.07
CA LEU A 5 -25.98 -11.71 -46.56
C LEU A 5 -24.83 -11.80 -47.56
N PHE A 6 -23.96 -12.81 -47.43
CA PHE A 6 -22.88 -13.06 -48.38
C PHE A 6 -23.33 -13.89 -49.60
N SER A 7 -24.45 -14.63 -49.54
CA SER A 7 -24.96 -15.41 -50.68
C SER A 7 -25.81 -14.57 -51.63
N ASP A 8 -26.59 -13.62 -51.10
CA ASP A 8 -27.61 -12.88 -51.85
C ASP A 8 -27.07 -11.58 -52.47
N GLY A 9 -25.76 -11.34 -52.33
CA GLY A 9 -25.09 -10.12 -52.78
C GLY A 9 -25.20 -8.97 -51.78
N ILE A 10 -24.09 -8.24 -51.65
CA ILE A 10 -23.93 -7.03 -50.82
C ILE A 10 -24.96 -5.94 -51.22
N ASP A 11 -25.49 -6.04 -52.44
CA ASP A 11 -26.37 -5.06 -53.08
C ASP A 11 -27.88 -5.38 -52.90
N SER A 12 -28.23 -6.39 -52.10
CA SER A 12 -29.63 -6.76 -51.89
C SER A 12 -30.40 -5.72 -51.04
N PRO A 13 -31.71 -5.53 -51.25
CA PRO A 13 -32.53 -4.62 -50.45
C PRO A 13 -32.52 -4.93 -48.95
N GLN A 14 -32.28 -6.20 -48.58
CA GLN A 14 -32.17 -6.63 -47.18
C GLN A 14 -30.82 -6.23 -46.55
N ALA A 15 -29.73 -6.36 -47.31
CA ALA A 15 -28.40 -5.89 -46.88
C ALA A 15 -28.39 -4.38 -46.63
N LEU A 16 -29.03 -3.61 -47.51
CA LEU A 16 -29.13 -2.15 -47.36
C LEU A 16 -29.92 -1.75 -46.10
N ARG A 17 -31.05 -2.42 -45.82
CA ARG A 17 -31.83 -2.17 -44.59
C ARG A 17 -31.02 -2.46 -43.33
N LEU A 18 -30.26 -3.55 -43.31
CA LEU A 18 -29.41 -3.90 -42.17
C LEU A 18 -28.31 -2.86 -41.97
N LEU A 19 -27.66 -2.42 -43.06
CA LEU A 19 -26.63 -1.39 -43.01
C LEU A 19 -27.17 -0.07 -42.43
N LEU A 20 -28.38 0.34 -42.81
CA LEU A 20 -29.02 1.54 -42.26
C LEU A 20 -29.27 1.42 -40.75
N VAL A 21 -29.74 0.26 -40.27
CA VAL A 21 -29.94 0.01 -38.83
C VAL A 21 -28.61 0.01 -38.08
N MET A 22 -27.60 -0.71 -38.59
CA MET A 22 -26.26 -0.73 -38.00
C MET A 22 -25.60 0.65 -38.02
N GLY A 23 -25.81 1.43 -39.09
CA GLY A 23 -25.30 2.79 -39.24
C GLY A 23 -25.93 3.75 -38.24
N GLY A 24 -27.26 3.69 -38.06
CA GLY A 24 -27.97 4.46 -37.04
C GLY A 24 -27.47 4.16 -35.63
N LEU A 25 -27.32 2.88 -35.29
CA LEU A 25 -26.78 2.46 -34.00
C LEU A 25 -25.32 2.89 -33.82
N SER A 26 -24.48 2.76 -34.86
CA SER A 26 -23.09 3.20 -34.82
C SER A 26 -22.97 4.70 -34.56
N LEU A 27 -23.84 5.51 -35.17
CA LEU A 27 -23.87 6.95 -34.94
C LEU A 27 -24.24 7.27 -33.49
N VAL A 28 -25.23 6.58 -32.92
CA VAL A 28 -25.57 6.71 -31.50
C VAL A 28 -24.38 6.35 -30.60
N PHE A 29 -23.71 5.23 -30.86
CA PHE A 29 -22.57 4.79 -30.05
C PHE A 29 -21.36 5.74 -30.15
N LEU A 30 -21.10 6.31 -31.33
CA LEU A 30 -20.00 7.26 -31.51
C LEU A 30 -20.34 8.64 -30.95
N ALA A 31 -21.60 9.09 -31.05
CA ALA A 31 -22.05 10.41 -30.62
C ALA A 31 -22.31 10.54 -29.11
N ALA A 32 -22.51 9.42 -28.40
CA ALA A 32 -22.75 9.40 -26.95
C ALA A 32 -21.59 8.70 -26.20
N PRO A 33 -20.45 9.38 -25.96
CA PRO A 33 -19.37 8.82 -25.17
C PRO A 33 -19.84 8.41 -23.78
N GLY A 34 -19.43 7.24 -23.30
CA GLY A 34 -19.87 6.75 -21.98
C GLY A 34 -21.13 5.90 -21.99
N ILE A 35 -21.84 5.77 -23.13
CA ILE A 35 -23.06 4.94 -23.22
C ILE A 35 -22.81 3.48 -22.83
N HIS A 36 -21.62 2.96 -23.10
CA HIS A 36 -21.18 1.61 -22.71
C HIS A 36 -21.10 1.43 -21.19
N VAL A 37 -20.85 2.49 -20.41
CA VAL A 37 -20.89 2.42 -18.93
C VAL A 37 -22.32 2.16 -18.45
N PHE A 38 -23.31 2.83 -19.05
CA PHE A 38 -24.72 2.57 -18.77
C PHE A 38 -25.16 1.18 -19.26
N LEU A 39 -24.61 0.71 -20.38
CA LEU A 39 -24.85 -0.64 -20.88
C LEU A 39 -24.23 -1.71 -19.97
N LEU A 40 -23.05 -1.47 -19.39
CA LEU A 40 -22.39 -2.39 -18.46
C LEU A 40 -23.16 -2.57 -17.14
N VAL A 41 -23.84 -1.53 -16.68
CA VAL A 41 -24.61 -1.56 -15.41
C VAL A 41 -26.02 -2.15 -15.60
N SER A 42 -26.48 -2.31 -16.85
CA SER A 42 -27.81 -2.84 -17.13
C SER A 42 -27.77 -4.29 -17.64
N VAL A 43 -28.63 -5.14 -17.08
CA VAL A 43 -28.79 -6.55 -17.50
C VAL A 43 -29.16 -6.66 -18.99
N ILE A 44 -29.89 -5.68 -19.51
CA ILE A 44 -30.31 -5.58 -20.92
C ILE A 44 -29.20 -4.97 -21.80
N GLY A 45 -28.28 -4.20 -21.22
CA GLY A 45 -27.22 -3.51 -21.96
C GLY A 45 -25.99 -4.36 -22.25
N ILE A 46 -25.67 -5.35 -21.42
CA ILE A 46 -24.52 -6.24 -21.61
C ILE A 46 -24.51 -6.88 -23.02
N PRO A 47 -25.63 -7.43 -23.54
CA PRO A 47 -25.69 -7.96 -24.91
C PRO A 47 -25.44 -6.92 -26.03
N LEU A 48 -25.59 -5.63 -25.75
CA LEU A 48 -25.39 -4.55 -26.71
C LEU A 48 -23.94 -4.05 -26.75
N ILE A 49 -23.10 -4.42 -25.79
CA ILE A 49 -21.68 -4.01 -25.76
C ILE A 49 -20.92 -4.53 -27.00
N PRO A 50 -21.02 -5.81 -27.41
CA PRO A 50 -20.38 -6.27 -28.64
C PRO A 50 -20.83 -5.48 -29.88
N ALA A 51 -22.10 -5.08 -29.94
CA ALA A 51 -22.63 -4.25 -31.01
C ALA A 51 -22.02 -2.83 -30.99
N ALA A 52 -21.87 -2.22 -29.81
CA ALA A 52 -21.21 -0.93 -29.66
C ALA A 52 -19.74 -0.93 -30.12
N ILE A 53 -19.05 -2.07 -29.97
CA ILE A 53 -17.66 -2.26 -30.42
C ILE A 53 -17.58 -2.55 -31.91
N LEU A 54 -18.41 -3.46 -32.41
CA LEU A 54 -18.27 -4.03 -33.76
C LEU A 54 -19.03 -3.26 -34.83
N PHE A 55 -20.15 -2.60 -34.51
CA PHE A 55 -20.96 -1.95 -35.54
C PHE A 55 -20.25 -0.77 -36.20
N PRO A 56 -19.63 0.18 -35.46
CA PRO A 56 -18.92 1.28 -36.10
C PRO A 56 -17.85 0.85 -37.13
N PRO A 57 -16.93 -0.09 -36.82
CA PRO A 57 -15.94 -0.53 -37.80
C PRO A 57 -16.55 -1.33 -38.95
N LEU A 58 -17.55 -2.19 -38.69
CA LEU A 58 -18.22 -2.96 -39.74
C LEU A 58 -18.96 -2.06 -40.73
N VAL A 59 -19.66 -1.03 -40.24
CA VAL A 59 -20.37 -0.07 -41.08
C VAL A 59 -19.37 0.69 -41.97
N LEU A 60 -18.24 1.16 -41.41
CA LEU A 60 -17.21 1.84 -42.19
C LEU A 60 -16.67 0.95 -43.31
N ILE A 61 -16.27 -0.30 -42.97
CA ILE A 61 -15.74 -1.26 -43.95
C ILE A 61 -16.77 -1.53 -45.05
N TRP A 62 -18.03 -1.75 -44.68
CA TRP A 62 -19.10 -2.04 -45.64
C TRP A 62 -19.38 -0.86 -46.57
N CYS A 63 -19.44 0.36 -46.03
CA CYS A 63 -19.57 1.58 -46.82
C CYS A 63 -18.43 1.74 -47.82
N CYS A 64 -17.18 1.54 -47.40
CA CYS A 64 -16.03 1.61 -48.31
C CYS A 64 -16.09 0.57 -49.44
N VAL A 65 -16.43 -0.69 -49.12
CA VAL A 65 -16.56 -1.76 -50.12
C VAL A 65 -17.65 -1.41 -51.15
N LEU A 66 -18.81 -0.93 -50.69
CA LEU A 66 -19.89 -0.49 -51.57
C LEU A 66 -19.47 0.68 -52.47
N SER A 67 -18.82 1.71 -51.90
CA SER A 67 -18.32 2.85 -52.67
C SER A 67 -17.32 2.42 -53.75
N PHE A 68 -16.38 1.54 -53.45
CA PHE A 68 -15.43 1.05 -54.45
C PHE A 68 -16.10 0.19 -55.53
N ARG A 69 -17.12 -0.62 -55.20
CA ARG A 69 -17.87 -1.36 -56.21
C ARG A 69 -18.66 -0.46 -57.16
N LEU A 70 -19.13 0.69 -56.68
CA LEU A 70 -19.82 1.68 -57.52
C LEU A 70 -18.86 2.42 -58.46
N ILE A 71 -17.59 2.58 -58.05
CA ILE A 71 -16.58 3.34 -58.81
C ILE A 71 -15.82 2.43 -59.80
N LEU A 72 -15.56 1.17 -59.43
CA LEU A 72 -14.80 0.24 -60.26
C LEU A 72 -15.72 -0.42 -61.32
N PRO A 73 -15.43 -0.29 -62.62
CA PRO A 73 -16.25 -0.85 -63.70
C PRO A 73 -15.96 -2.35 -63.91
N ILE A 74 -15.93 -3.14 -62.83
CA ILE A 74 -15.61 -4.57 -62.85
C ILE A 74 -16.74 -5.30 -62.15
N GLU A 75 -17.50 -6.06 -62.92
CA GLU A 75 -18.64 -6.80 -62.40
C GLU A 75 -18.25 -8.17 -61.83
N GLY A 76 -19.17 -8.78 -61.08
CA GLY A 76 -19.01 -10.13 -60.54
C GLY A 76 -18.04 -10.24 -59.37
N ARG A 77 -17.50 -11.46 -59.17
CA ARG A 77 -16.64 -11.80 -58.00
C ARG A 77 -15.33 -11.03 -57.98
N LEU A 78 -14.74 -10.79 -59.16
CA LEU A 78 -13.49 -10.06 -59.29
C LEU A 78 -13.63 -8.61 -58.78
N GLY A 79 -14.74 -7.95 -59.14
CA GLY A 79 -15.05 -6.61 -58.64
C GLY A 79 -15.18 -6.54 -57.11
N THR A 80 -15.80 -7.56 -56.49
CA THR A 80 -15.88 -7.65 -55.02
C THR A 80 -14.51 -7.79 -54.37
N VAL A 81 -13.66 -8.67 -54.90
CA VAL A 81 -12.31 -8.88 -54.37
C VAL A 81 -11.49 -7.60 -54.47
N LEU A 82 -11.53 -6.93 -55.63
CA LEU A 82 -10.83 -5.67 -55.84
C LEU A 82 -11.34 -4.57 -54.93
N ALA A 83 -12.66 -4.46 -54.71
CA ALA A 83 -13.22 -3.49 -53.78
C ALA A 83 -12.81 -3.77 -52.31
N CYS A 84 -12.74 -5.03 -51.90
CA CYS A 84 -12.24 -5.42 -50.58
C CYS A 84 -10.74 -5.08 -50.42
N VAL A 85 -9.92 -5.37 -51.43
CA VAL A 85 -8.49 -5.01 -51.44
C VAL A 85 -8.31 -3.49 -51.40
N ALA A 86 -9.07 -2.74 -52.21
CA ALA A 86 -9.05 -1.29 -52.21
C ALA A 86 -9.46 -0.70 -50.84
N THR A 87 -10.48 -1.28 -50.20
CA THR A 87 -10.90 -0.90 -48.84
C THR A 87 -9.80 -1.20 -47.82
N ALA A 88 -9.20 -2.38 -47.88
CA ALA A 88 -8.11 -2.75 -46.99
C ALA A 88 -6.93 -1.79 -47.13
N LEU A 89 -6.53 -1.45 -48.36
CA LEU A 89 -5.47 -0.47 -48.63
C LEU A 89 -5.85 0.94 -48.15
N LEU A 90 -7.08 1.38 -48.36
CA LEU A 90 -7.58 2.69 -47.93
C LEU A 90 -7.55 2.84 -46.41
N LEU A 91 -7.85 1.78 -45.66
CA LEU A 91 -7.87 1.84 -44.19
C LEU A 91 -6.49 1.55 -43.57
N PHE A 92 -5.63 0.79 -44.26
CA PHE A 92 -4.30 0.42 -43.80
C PHE A 92 -3.25 1.50 -44.08
N LEU A 93 -3.15 2.00 -45.32
CA LEU A 93 -2.07 2.91 -45.72
C LEU A 93 -2.06 4.22 -44.91
N PRO A 94 -3.19 4.89 -44.65
CA PRO A 94 -3.21 6.08 -43.80
C PRO A 94 -2.83 5.77 -42.35
N ALA A 95 -3.26 4.62 -41.79
CA ALA A 95 -2.86 4.21 -40.45
C ALA A 95 -1.34 4.06 -40.35
N GLN A 96 -0.71 3.37 -41.30
CA GLN A 96 0.74 3.21 -41.33
C GLN A 96 1.48 4.53 -41.53
N TRP A 97 1.00 5.37 -42.44
CA TRP A 97 1.59 6.69 -42.67
C TRP A 97 1.55 7.57 -41.42
N MET A 98 0.43 7.55 -40.68
CA MET A 98 0.32 8.29 -39.41
C MET A 98 1.20 7.68 -38.32
N ASN A 99 1.24 6.36 -38.20
CA ASN A 99 2.10 5.65 -37.25
C ASN A 99 3.59 5.90 -37.51
N ASN A 100 3.99 6.12 -38.76
CA ASN A 100 5.37 6.44 -39.12
C ASN A 100 5.87 7.69 -38.39
N SER A 101 5.02 8.71 -38.19
CA SER A 101 5.44 9.92 -37.44
C SER A 101 5.78 9.63 -35.97
N ALA A 102 5.01 8.74 -35.33
CA ALA A 102 5.29 8.30 -33.97
C ALA A 102 6.53 7.40 -33.91
N PHE A 103 6.70 6.52 -34.91
CA PHE A 103 7.86 5.65 -35.03
C PHE A 103 9.17 6.44 -35.24
N VAL A 104 9.19 7.38 -36.19
CA VAL A 104 10.33 8.27 -36.43
C VAL A 104 10.69 9.01 -35.16
N ARG A 105 9.70 9.55 -34.43
CA ARG A 105 9.94 10.24 -33.17
C ARG A 105 10.46 9.33 -32.06
N THR A 106 9.99 8.08 -31.98
CA THR A 106 10.58 7.12 -31.03
C THR A 106 12.02 6.78 -31.38
N VAL A 107 12.33 6.63 -32.67
CA VAL A 107 13.70 6.39 -33.15
C VAL A 107 14.59 7.60 -32.85
N GLU A 108 14.12 8.83 -33.09
CA GLU A 108 14.84 10.06 -32.75
C GLU A 108 15.14 10.16 -31.25
N LEU A 109 14.20 9.72 -30.39
CA LEU A 109 14.39 9.75 -28.94
C LEU A 109 15.44 8.74 -28.44
N THR A 110 15.60 7.62 -29.13
CA THR A 110 16.56 6.55 -28.77
C THR A 110 17.84 6.58 -29.62
N ALA A 111 17.93 7.46 -30.63
CA ALA A 111 19.02 7.45 -31.61
C ALA A 111 20.42 7.64 -30.99
N ASP A 112 20.47 8.40 -29.90
CA ASP A 112 21.70 8.72 -29.17
C ASP A 112 21.96 7.77 -27.98
N ASP A 113 21.12 6.76 -27.75
CA ASP A 113 21.30 5.84 -26.64
C ASP A 113 22.59 5.02 -26.83
N HIS A 114 23.39 4.90 -25.79
CA HIS A 114 24.69 4.24 -25.84
C HIS A 114 25.20 3.85 -24.45
N ASN A 115 26.14 2.92 -24.42
CA ASN A 115 26.95 2.59 -23.25
C ASN A 115 28.43 2.63 -23.66
N SER A 116 29.13 3.69 -23.28
CA SER A 116 30.56 3.91 -23.56
C SER A 116 31.42 3.86 -22.28
N ALA A 117 30.81 3.48 -21.15
CA ALA A 117 31.47 3.46 -19.85
C ALA A 117 32.57 2.38 -19.78
N VAL A 118 33.73 2.77 -19.27
CA VAL A 118 34.76 1.80 -18.85
C VAL A 118 34.48 1.45 -17.39
N LEU A 119 34.08 0.20 -17.16
CA LEU A 119 33.65 -0.29 -15.84
C LEU A 119 34.82 -0.76 -14.97
N PRO A 120 34.68 -0.73 -13.63
CA PRO A 120 33.57 -0.15 -12.87
C PRO A 120 33.70 1.37 -12.72
N LEU A 121 32.55 2.07 -12.74
CA LEU A 121 32.53 3.51 -12.46
C LEU A 121 32.77 3.72 -10.96
N ARG A 122 33.93 4.30 -10.62
CA ARG A 122 34.23 4.72 -9.25
C ARG A 122 33.84 6.19 -9.07
N SER A 123 33.03 6.47 -8.07
CA SER A 123 32.66 7.84 -7.69
C SER A 123 32.77 8.00 -6.18
N ASP A 124 33.61 8.91 -5.70
CA ASP A 124 33.55 9.29 -4.28
C ASP A 124 32.35 10.20 -4.05
N LYS A 125 32.06 11.08 -5.01
CA LYS A 125 30.95 12.03 -4.98
C LYS A 125 30.03 11.83 -6.17
N MET A 126 28.74 11.67 -5.91
CA MET A 126 27.73 11.43 -6.94
C MET A 126 26.71 12.56 -6.95
N ALA A 127 26.31 13.06 -8.12
CA ALA A 127 25.17 13.95 -8.28
C ALA A 127 23.97 13.17 -8.82
N ILE A 128 22.80 13.30 -8.19
CA ILE A 128 21.53 12.72 -8.65
C ILE A 128 20.58 13.86 -9.01
N ILE A 129 20.15 13.90 -10.26
CA ILE A 129 19.36 14.98 -10.81
C ILE A 129 18.05 14.43 -11.32
N ASN A 130 16.97 14.81 -10.65
CA ASN A 130 15.62 14.38 -10.97
C ASN A 130 14.94 15.40 -11.91
N ARG A 131 14.49 14.96 -13.10
CA ARG A 131 13.72 15.78 -14.04
C ARG A 131 12.24 15.84 -13.64
N GLY A 132 11.63 17.01 -13.79
CA GLY A 132 10.17 17.18 -13.67
C GLY A 132 9.66 17.73 -12.32
N LYS A 133 8.33 17.84 -12.20
CA LYS A 133 7.65 18.44 -11.03
C LYS A 133 7.38 17.40 -9.95
N GLY A 134 7.64 17.73 -8.68
CA GLY A 134 7.19 16.95 -7.51
C GLY A 134 8.26 16.09 -6.83
N HIS A 135 9.52 16.22 -7.23
CA HIS A 135 10.64 15.71 -6.42
C HIS A 135 11.00 16.78 -5.39
N ASP A 136 11.37 16.37 -4.17
CA ASP A 136 11.91 17.24 -3.12
C ASP A 136 13.44 17.33 -3.28
N ASP A 137 14.09 18.39 -2.79
CA ASP A 137 15.57 18.47 -2.78
C ASP A 137 16.17 17.59 -1.66
N ALA A 138 15.34 16.68 -1.14
CA ALA A 138 15.65 15.75 -0.08
C ALA A 138 16.40 14.53 -0.62
N CYS A 139 17.22 13.92 0.23
CA CYS A 139 17.88 12.65 -0.09
C CYS A 139 16.83 11.55 -0.26
N GLY A 140 16.49 11.24 -1.51
CA GLY A 140 15.55 10.20 -1.85
C GLY A 140 16.17 8.80 -1.83
N ARG A 141 15.55 7.86 -2.56
CA ARG A 141 15.89 6.43 -2.42
C ARG A 141 17.27 6.12 -2.94
N LEU A 142 17.56 6.55 -4.17
CA LEU A 142 18.87 6.32 -4.80
C LEU A 142 19.99 7.01 -3.99
N CYS A 143 19.73 8.20 -3.47
CA CYS A 143 20.66 8.94 -2.60
C CYS A 143 21.04 8.14 -1.34
N LEU A 144 20.06 7.63 -0.59
CA LEU A 144 20.36 6.84 0.61
C LEU A 144 21.06 5.53 0.28
N HIS A 145 20.67 4.84 -0.78
CA HIS A 145 21.33 3.61 -1.19
C HIS A 145 22.80 3.83 -1.55
N ALA A 146 23.11 4.86 -2.33
CA ALA A 146 24.49 5.21 -2.67
C ALA A 146 25.33 5.56 -1.43
N LEU A 147 24.76 6.29 -0.46
CA LEU A 147 25.45 6.63 0.80
C LEU A 147 25.64 5.44 1.74
N LEU A 148 24.66 4.56 1.85
CA LEU A 148 24.67 3.46 2.83
C LEU A 148 25.50 2.27 2.37
N SER A 149 25.44 1.93 1.08
CA SER A 149 26.32 0.94 0.43
C SER A 149 27.79 1.37 0.46
N GLY A 150 28.06 2.68 0.50
CA GLY A 150 29.39 3.24 0.37
C GLY A 150 29.82 3.47 -1.07
N SER A 151 28.91 3.30 -2.05
CA SER A 151 29.15 3.66 -3.44
C SER A 151 29.45 5.13 -3.67
N ALA A 152 29.02 6.00 -2.75
CA ALA A 152 29.44 7.39 -2.68
C ALA A 152 29.56 7.82 -1.21
N SER A 153 30.59 8.59 -0.88
CA SER A 153 30.72 9.23 0.44
C SER A 153 29.82 10.47 0.55
N THR A 154 29.54 11.12 -0.58
CA THR A 154 28.68 12.30 -0.67
C THR A 154 27.76 12.21 -1.89
N VAL A 155 26.48 12.53 -1.70
CA VAL A 155 25.48 12.58 -2.78
C VAL A 155 24.87 13.97 -2.90
N ILE A 156 25.00 14.58 -4.06
CA ILE A 156 24.50 15.91 -4.42
C ILE A 156 23.14 15.74 -5.11
N VAL A 157 22.06 16.16 -4.47
CA VAL A 157 20.70 16.03 -5.04
C VAL A 157 20.30 17.33 -5.69
N ALA A 158 19.84 17.29 -6.94
CA ALA A 158 19.34 18.45 -7.66
C ALA A 158 18.05 18.14 -8.42
N LYS A 159 17.39 19.21 -8.88
CA LYS A 159 16.22 19.13 -9.76
C LYS A 159 16.51 19.83 -11.06
N ALA A 160 15.95 19.29 -12.13
CA ALA A 160 16.00 19.90 -13.44
C ALA A 160 14.61 19.95 -14.09
N PRO A 161 14.32 20.99 -14.89
CA PRO A 161 13.21 20.96 -15.85
C PRO A 161 13.29 19.73 -16.79
N ILE A 162 12.14 19.34 -17.34
CA ILE A 162 12.02 18.21 -18.29
C ILE A 162 12.95 18.37 -19.50
N ASP A 163 13.10 19.62 -19.98
CA ASP A 163 13.83 19.94 -21.21
C ASP A 163 15.32 20.26 -20.97
N THR A 164 15.84 20.03 -19.76
CA THR A 164 17.25 20.30 -19.46
C THR A 164 18.15 19.15 -19.92
N ALA A 165 18.96 19.42 -20.94
CA ALA A 165 19.95 18.49 -21.46
C ALA A 165 21.09 18.22 -20.45
N LEU A 166 21.72 19.29 -19.96
CA LEU A 166 22.75 19.24 -18.92
C LEU A 166 22.55 20.43 -17.96
N PRO A 167 22.40 20.18 -16.64
CA PRO A 167 22.35 21.24 -15.64
C PRO A 167 23.67 22.00 -15.54
N ASP A 168 23.62 23.27 -15.16
CA ASP A 168 24.82 24.09 -14.94
C ASP A 168 25.71 23.45 -13.85
N PRO A 169 26.97 23.04 -14.15
CA PRO A 169 27.88 22.48 -13.15
C PRO A 169 28.13 23.41 -11.95
N LYS A 170 27.94 24.72 -12.12
CA LYS A 170 28.09 25.71 -11.05
C LYS A 170 26.83 25.88 -10.18
N MET A 171 25.71 25.24 -10.55
CA MET A 171 24.48 25.25 -9.76
C MET A 171 24.75 24.75 -8.34
N ILE A 172 24.35 25.56 -7.36
CA ILE A 172 24.49 25.23 -5.95
C ILE A 172 23.22 24.53 -5.49
N THR A 173 23.37 23.31 -4.97
CA THR A 173 22.28 22.48 -4.46
C THR A 173 22.66 21.85 -3.12
N THR A 174 21.92 20.86 -2.66
CA THR A 174 22.12 20.18 -1.37
C THR A 174 22.91 18.88 -1.56
N ALA A 175 24.06 18.79 -0.89
CA ALA A 175 24.83 17.56 -0.73
C ALA A 175 24.51 16.89 0.60
N TYR A 176 24.36 15.57 0.58
CA TYR A 176 24.12 14.70 1.72
C TYR A 176 25.32 13.80 1.95
N TYR A 177 25.67 13.58 3.22
CA TYR A 177 26.77 12.71 3.62
C TYR A 177 26.55 12.24 5.07
N PHE A 178 27.23 11.17 5.46
CA PHE A 178 27.23 10.70 6.85
C PHE A 178 28.46 11.24 7.60
N GLU A 179 28.24 11.76 8.81
CA GLU A 179 29.32 12.26 9.68
C GLU A 179 29.09 11.80 11.13
N GLN A 180 30.16 11.40 11.82
CA GLN A 180 30.06 11.05 13.24
C GLN A 180 29.89 12.31 14.09
N ARG A 181 28.81 12.39 14.86
CA ARG A 181 28.56 13.46 15.83
C ARG A 181 27.96 12.90 17.11
N HIS A 182 28.06 13.68 18.19
CA HIS A 182 27.44 13.30 19.45
C HIS A 182 25.91 13.43 19.41
N THR A 183 25.40 14.42 18.67
CA THR A 183 23.97 14.70 18.52
C THR A 183 23.65 14.86 17.04
N CYS A 184 22.67 14.08 16.55
CA CYS A 184 22.18 14.17 15.18
C CYS A 184 21.01 15.15 15.07
N PRO A 185 20.86 15.84 13.92
CA PRO A 185 19.63 16.55 13.63
C PRO A 185 18.46 15.56 13.51
N ASP A 186 17.24 16.03 13.79
CA ASP A 186 16.04 15.22 13.59
C ASP A 186 15.79 15.07 12.08
N VAL A 187 15.74 13.82 11.61
CA VAL A 187 15.55 13.48 10.18
C VAL A 187 14.41 12.47 10.08
N GLU A 188 13.32 12.89 9.43
CA GLU A 188 12.17 12.04 9.21
C GLU A 188 12.38 11.18 7.94
N LEU A 189 12.66 9.89 8.14
CA LEU A 189 12.78 8.90 7.07
C LEU A 189 11.54 8.00 7.07
N ASP A 190 10.62 8.21 6.12
CA ASP A 190 9.45 7.36 5.93
C ASP A 190 9.84 6.01 5.33
N PRO A 191 9.79 4.90 6.10
CA PRO A 191 10.22 3.59 5.63
C PRO A 191 9.54 3.19 4.30
N GLN A 192 8.27 3.55 4.08
CA GLN A 192 7.56 3.11 2.87
C GLN A 192 8.13 3.70 1.58
N ARG A 193 8.85 4.83 1.66
CA ARG A 193 9.46 5.49 0.50
C ARG A 193 10.77 4.87 0.06
N TYR A 194 11.46 4.17 0.95
CA TYR A 194 12.85 3.72 0.75
C TYR A 194 12.98 2.19 0.56
N VAL A 195 11.86 1.48 0.44
CA VAL A 195 11.84 0.06 0.05
C VAL A 195 12.11 -0.07 -1.45
N LEU A 196 13.12 -0.86 -1.85
CA LEU A 196 13.27 -1.28 -3.24
C LEU A 196 12.11 -2.21 -3.61
N PRO A 197 11.40 -1.99 -4.73
CA PRO A 197 10.31 -2.86 -5.13
C PRO A 197 10.87 -4.26 -5.38
N GLN A 198 10.44 -5.26 -4.60
CA GLN A 198 10.75 -6.65 -4.93
C GLN A 198 10.07 -6.99 -6.26
N GLU A 199 10.78 -7.58 -7.21
CA GLU A 199 10.10 -8.32 -8.26
C GLU A 199 9.42 -9.51 -7.59
N GLY A 200 8.10 -9.55 -7.73
CA GLY A 200 7.36 -10.78 -7.57
C GLY A 200 7.74 -11.72 -8.70
N ILE A 201 8.88 -12.39 -8.61
CA ILE A 201 9.09 -13.62 -9.36
C ILE A 201 8.09 -14.63 -8.77
N PRO A 202 7.18 -15.21 -9.57
CA PRO A 202 6.24 -16.20 -9.07
C PRO A 202 7.02 -17.35 -8.42
N ALA A 203 6.71 -17.63 -7.15
CA ALA A 203 7.28 -18.73 -6.40
C ALA A 203 6.87 -20.06 -7.04
N LEU A 204 7.71 -20.57 -7.95
CA LEU A 204 7.53 -21.90 -8.52
C LEU A 204 8.74 -22.82 -8.32
N ASN A 205 9.95 -22.33 -8.03
CA ASN A 205 11.13 -23.18 -7.87
C ASN A 205 12.19 -22.64 -6.89
N GLY A 206 11.85 -22.49 -5.60
CA GLY A 206 12.85 -22.56 -4.52
C GLY A 206 14.03 -21.56 -4.54
N TYR A 207 13.80 -20.30 -4.92
CA TYR A 207 14.81 -19.23 -4.77
C TYR A 207 14.58 -18.36 -3.54
N VAL A 208 15.69 -18.00 -2.91
CA VAL A 208 15.80 -17.08 -1.78
C VAL A 208 15.31 -15.70 -2.21
N ILE A 209 14.14 -15.30 -1.71
CA ILE A 209 13.75 -13.90 -1.65
C ILE A 209 14.76 -13.26 -0.70
N LYS A 210 15.77 -12.56 -1.22
CA LYS A 210 16.60 -11.72 -0.36
C LYS A 210 15.70 -10.58 0.12
N PRO A 211 15.37 -10.47 1.41
CA PRO A 211 14.71 -9.27 1.90
C PRO A 211 15.72 -8.13 1.74
N GLN A 212 15.69 -7.38 0.64
CA GLN A 212 16.44 -6.13 0.60
C GLN A 212 15.81 -5.21 1.65
N ARG A 213 16.46 -5.15 2.82
CA ARG A 213 16.01 -4.30 3.92
C ARG A 213 16.05 -2.85 3.46
N ASN A 214 15.07 -2.13 3.98
CA ASN A 214 14.75 -0.77 3.62
C ASN A 214 15.87 0.21 4.05
N ALA A 215 16.34 1.05 3.12
CA ALA A 215 17.43 2.00 3.38
C ALA A 215 17.13 2.94 4.56
N ALA A 216 15.85 3.27 4.80
CA ALA A 216 15.47 4.09 5.95
C ALA A 216 15.79 3.42 7.28
N GLU A 217 15.64 2.10 7.39
CA GLU A 217 15.92 1.35 8.62
C GLU A 217 17.41 1.40 8.96
N ILE A 218 18.25 1.14 7.96
CA ILE A 218 19.71 1.15 8.10
C ILE A 218 20.21 2.58 8.41
N ALA A 219 19.66 3.60 7.73
CA ALA A 219 19.98 4.99 8.01
C ALA A 219 19.57 5.41 9.43
N THR A 220 18.37 5.05 9.87
CA THR A 220 17.89 5.36 11.24
C THR A 220 18.78 4.71 12.29
N GLN A 221 19.22 3.46 12.04
CA GLN A 221 20.16 2.77 12.91
C GLN A 221 21.55 3.44 12.96
N ARG A 222 22.08 3.90 11.81
CA ARG A 222 23.33 4.70 11.78
C ARG A 222 23.21 6.01 12.54
N ILE A 223 22.07 6.70 12.40
CA ILE A 223 21.78 7.94 13.13
C ILE A 223 21.75 7.66 14.64
N ALA A 224 21.10 6.58 15.08
CA ALA A 224 21.08 6.17 16.49
C ALA A 224 22.48 5.83 17.03
N SER A 225 23.40 5.34 16.19
CA SER A 225 24.81 5.12 16.58
C SER A 225 25.70 6.38 16.50
N GLY A 226 25.11 7.56 16.29
CA GLY A 226 25.84 8.84 16.19
C GLY A 226 26.44 9.13 14.82
N THR A 227 26.14 8.33 13.80
CA THR A 227 26.52 8.58 12.41
C THR A 227 25.39 9.32 11.71
N CYS A 228 25.44 10.65 11.76
CA CYS A 228 24.34 11.52 11.38
C CYS A 228 24.29 11.78 9.88
N LEU A 229 23.09 11.77 9.30
CA LEU A 229 22.86 12.24 7.93
C LEU A 229 22.88 13.76 7.92
N MET A 230 23.95 14.34 7.39
CA MET A 230 24.17 15.77 7.31
C MET A 230 23.87 16.28 5.90
N SER A 231 23.53 17.57 5.82
CA SER A 231 23.38 18.25 4.54
C SER A 231 24.20 19.54 4.50
N ARG A 232 24.76 19.87 3.34
CA ARG A 232 25.46 21.13 3.08
C ARG A 232 25.16 21.63 1.68
N LYS A 233 25.38 22.93 1.42
CA LYS A 233 25.35 23.44 0.05
C LYS A 233 26.62 23.02 -0.69
N ALA A 234 26.47 22.52 -1.92
CA ALA A 234 27.55 22.07 -2.77
C ALA A 234 27.22 22.34 -4.24
N ARG A 235 28.24 22.45 -5.09
CA ARG A 235 28.07 22.58 -6.54
C ARG A 235 27.98 21.21 -7.20
N ILE A 236 27.23 21.10 -8.30
CA ILE A 236 27.17 19.86 -9.09
C ILE A 236 28.56 19.44 -9.59
N SER A 237 29.40 20.42 -9.95
CA SER A 237 30.81 20.22 -10.33
C SER A 237 31.70 19.60 -9.24
N GLU A 238 31.24 19.49 -7.99
CA GLU A 238 31.96 18.72 -6.96
C GLU A 238 31.80 17.20 -7.13
N ALA A 239 30.87 16.72 -7.96
CA ALA A 239 30.65 15.30 -8.19
C ALA A 239 31.59 14.71 -9.25
N ASP A 240 32.04 13.49 -9.01
CA ASP A 240 32.81 12.68 -9.97
C ASP A 240 31.90 11.97 -10.97
N LEU A 241 30.65 11.74 -10.58
CA LEU A 241 29.63 11.07 -11.37
C LEU A 241 28.32 11.83 -11.27
N MET A 242 27.62 12.02 -12.38
CA MET A 242 26.31 12.67 -12.42
C MET A 242 25.29 11.77 -13.10
N VAL A 243 24.25 11.41 -12.36
CA VAL A 243 23.11 10.61 -12.79
C VAL A 243 21.92 11.53 -12.98
N ILE A 244 21.43 11.66 -14.21
CA ILE A 244 20.26 12.46 -14.56
C ILE A 244 19.15 11.53 -15.01
N LEU A 245 17.99 11.61 -14.38
CA LEU A 245 16.87 10.71 -14.66
C LEU A 245 15.52 11.41 -14.66
N GLY A 246 14.50 10.77 -15.22
CA GLY A 246 13.13 11.25 -15.26
C GLY A 246 12.63 11.59 -16.68
N PRO A 247 11.43 12.20 -16.78
CA PRO A 247 10.81 12.49 -18.06
C PRO A 247 11.62 13.48 -18.91
N VAL A 248 11.71 13.20 -20.20
CA VAL A 248 12.26 14.09 -21.25
C VAL A 248 11.19 14.53 -22.26
N VAL A 249 10.10 13.76 -22.40
CA VAL A 249 8.92 14.15 -23.19
C VAL A 249 7.67 13.77 -22.41
N LYS A 250 6.73 14.71 -22.29
CA LYS A 250 5.43 14.45 -21.67
C LYS A 250 4.30 15.10 -22.45
N GLU A 251 3.85 14.43 -23.51
CA GLU A 251 2.70 14.88 -24.29
C GLU A 251 1.42 14.20 -23.81
N LYS A 252 0.55 14.96 -23.15
CA LYS A 252 -0.74 14.43 -22.67
C LYS A 252 -1.61 13.96 -23.85
N SER A 253 -2.11 12.72 -23.76
CA SER A 253 -3.04 12.11 -24.73
C SER A 253 -4.50 12.63 -24.63
N ARG A 254 -4.75 13.85 -24.14
CA ARG A 254 -6.11 14.29 -23.75
C ARG A 254 -7.10 14.53 -24.91
N ASN A 255 -6.70 14.34 -26.18
CA ASN A 255 -7.60 14.44 -27.33
C ASN A 255 -7.57 13.14 -28.15
N THR A 256 -8.42 12.19 -27.76
CA THR A 256 -8.56 10.85 -28.35
C THR A 256 -9.57 10.74 -29.50
N GLY A 257 -10.14 11.87 -29.97
CA GLY A 257 -11.16 11.90 -31.02
C GLY A 257 -10.68 11.45 -32.41
N PHE A 258 -11.50 11.69 -33.45
CA PHE A 258 -11.19 11.41 -34.88
C PHE A 258 -10.08 12.31 -35.48
N GLN A 259 -8.99 12.51 -34.75
CA GLN A 259 -7.83 13.26 -35.18
C GLN A 259 -6.81 12.33 -35.82
N PHE A 260 -6.24 12.77 -36.94
CA PHE A 260 -5.19 12.06 -37.68
C PHE A 260 -3.77 12.38 -37.18
N ARG A 261 -3.62 13.24 -36.17
CA ARG A 261 -2.34 13.50 -35.52
C ARG A 261 -2.22 12.65 -34.25
N LEU A 262 -1.16 11.86 -34.16
CA LEU A 262 -0.83 11.14 -32.94
C LEU A 262 -0.30 12.14 -31.90
N LYS A 263 -0.87 12.06 -30.69
CA LYS A 263 -0.41 12.71 -29.47
C LYS A 263 -0.40 11.64 -28.39
N GLY A 264 0.47 11.77 -27.40
CA GLY A 264 0.61 10.75 -26.36
C GLY A 264 1.93 9.99 -26.44
N ILE A 265 3.02 10.72 -26.66
CA ILE A 265 4.37 10.19 -26.44
C ILE A 265 4.81 10.65 -25.06
N GLU A 266 5.15 9.68 -24.22
CA GLU A 266 5.79 9.90 -22.93
C GLU A 266 7.12 9.15 -22.93
N ALA A 267 8.21 9.88 -22.70
CA ALA A 267 9.55 9.32 -22.70
C ALA A 267 10.30 9.77 -21.45
N SER A 268 11.06 8.86 -20.87
CA SER A 268 11.96 9.07 -19.74
C SER A 268 13.34 8.60 -20.12
N ARG A 269 14.37 9.19 -19.51
CA ARG A 269 15.75 8.92 -19.88
C ARG A 269 16.62 8.88 -18.64
N LEU A 270 17.51 7.90 -18.60
CA LEU A 270 18.65 7.84 -17.69
C LEU A 270 19.90 8.26 -18.45
N ASN A 271 20.59 9.27 -17.95
CA ASN A 271 21.90 9.71 -18.43
C ASN A 271 22.91 9.59 -17.29
N VAL A 272 24.09 9.06 -17.57
CA VAL A 272 25.21 9.04 -16.63
C VAL A 272 26.38 9.76 -17.26
N TYR A 273 26.95 10.69 -16.51
CA TYR A 273 28.11 11.46 -16.90
C TYR A 273 29.26 11.22 -15.92
N GLN A 274 30.47 11.08 -16.45
CA GLN A 274 31.71 10.99 -15.67
C GLN A 274 32.46 12.32 -15.72
N GLY A 275 32.87 12.80 -14.56
CA GLY A 275 33.67 14.01 -14.41
C GLY A 275 35.10 13.79 -14.92
N SER A 276 35.62 14.77 -15.65
CA SER A 276 36.99 14.77 -16.20
C SER A 276 38.04 15.43 -15.28
N GLY A 277 37.65 15.79 -14.05
CA GLY A 277 38.51 16.49 -13.08
C GLY A 277 38.66 18.00 -13.31
N ALA A 278 38.42 18.51 -14.52
CA ALA A 278 38.41 19.95 -14.85
C ALA A 278 37.06 20.64 -14.58
N GLY A 279 36.07 19.90 -14.05
CA GLY A 279 34.68 20.35 -13.89
C GLY A 279 33.79 20.08 -15.12
N ASP A 280 34.35 19.51 -16.19
CA ASP A 280 33.60 19.05 -17.35
C ASP A 280 33.10 17.62 -17.17
N PHE A 281 31.92 17.34 -17.72
CA PHE A 281 31.22 16.07 -17.64
C PHE A 281 31.08 15.44 -19.03
N ASN A 282 31.54 14.20 -19.17
CA ASN A 282 31.38 13.43 -20.40
C ASN A 282 30.27 12.41 -20.21
N GLU A 283 29.32 12.37 -21.13
CA GLU A 283 28.27 11.34 -21.10
C GLU A 283 28.91 9.97 -21.40
N VAL A 284 28.69 9.02 -20.48
CA VAL A 284 29.20 7.64 -20.59
C VAL A 284 28.08 6.63 -20.77
N PHE A 285 26.84 7.01 -20.44
CA PHE A 285 25.67 6.17 -20.64
C PHE A 285 24.44 7.02 -20.91
N ARG A 286 23.62 6.54 -21.84
CA ARG A 286 22.30 7.07 -22.12
C ARG A 286 21.38 5.92 -22.49
N ALA A 287 20.24 5.84 -21.79
CA ALA A 287 19.15 4.94 -22.16
C ALA A 287 17.81 5.67 -22.05
N THR A 288 16.96 5.50 -23.07
CA THR A 288 15.66 6.13 -23.19
C THR A 288 14.56 5.09 -23.26
N SER A 289 13.50 5.29 -22.51
CA SER A 289 12.33 4.41 -22.53
C SER A 289 11.03 5.19 -22.44
N GLY A 290 9.92 4.55 -22.79
CA GLY A 290 8.65 5.23 -22.78
C GLY A 290 7.48 4.47 -23.39
N THR A 291 6.42 5.24 -23.60
CA THR A 291 5.19 4.79 -24.25
C THR A 291 4.84 5.75 -25.38
N SER A 292 4.34 5.19 -26.46
CA SER A 292 3.86 5.93 -27.62
C SER A 292 2.50 5.39 -28.03
N MET A 293 1.56 6.29 -28.31
CA MET A 293 0.28 5.93 -28.90
C MET A 293 0.44 5.71 -30.41
N GLN A 294 -0.10 4.61 -30.91
CA GLN A 294 -0.17 4.28 -32.33
C GLN A 294 -1.63 4.00 -32.72
N PHE A 295 -2.01 4.31 -33.95
CA PHE A 295 -3.25 3.79 -34.51
C PHE A 295 -3.13 2.27 -34.66
N PHE A 296 -4.24 1.57 -34.49
CA PHE A 296 -4.32 0.17 -34.90
C PHE A 296 -3.90 0.04 -36.38
N PRO A 297 -3.33 -1.10 -36.83
CA PRO A 297 -2.82 -1.23 -38.20
C PRO A 297 -3.82 -0.89 -39.31
N VAL A 298 -5.12 -0.89 -38.98
CA VAL A 298 -6.22 -0.46 -39.83
C VAL A 298 -7.02 0.62 -39.09
N LEU A 299 -7.42 1.68 -39.78
CA LEU A 299 -8.27 2.74 -39.21
C LEU A 299 -9.69 2.23 -38.91
N LEU A 300 -9.97 2.07 -37.63
CA LEU A 300 -11.27 1.60 -37.14
C LEU A 300 -11.87 2.65 -36.20
N PRO A 301 -13.10 3.12 -36.43
CA PRO A 301 -13.81 3.98 -35.50
C PRO A 301 -14.20 3.18 -34.26
N MET A 302 -14.00 3.76 -33.07
CA MET A 302 -14.33 3.15 -31.80
C MET A 302 -15.04 4.16 -30.90
N ALA A 303 -16.09 3.69 -30.22
CA ALA A 303 -16.69 4.44 -29.12
C ALA A 303 -15.67 4.59 -27.98
N SER A 304 -15.61 5.77 -27.37
CA SER A 304 -14.73 6.00 -26.22
C SER A 304 -15.17 5.16 -25.03
N TRP A 305 -14.20 4.54 -24.35
CA TRP A 305 -14.43 3.75 -23.13
C TRP A 305 -14.35 4.57 -21.84
N VAL A 306 -13.90 5.81 -21.93
CA VAL A 306 -13.69 6.70 -20.79
C VAL A 306 -14.79 7.76 -20.78
N LEU A 307 -15.41 7.95 -19.62
CA LEU A 307 -16.40 9.00 -19.41
C LEU A 307 -15.74 10.36 -19.72
N ASN A 308 -16.39 11.17 -20.56
CA ASN A 308 -15.94 12.50 -21.01
C ASN A 308 -14.75 12.50 -21.99
N GLU A 309 -14.32 11.37 -22.53
CA GLU A 309 -13.42 11.35 -23.69
C GLU A 309 -14.21 11.16 -24.99
N PRO A 310 -13.92 11.90 -26.07
CA PRO A 310 -14.62 11.74 -27.35
C PRO A 310 -14.28 10.40 -28.01
N SER A 311 -15.27 9.79 -28.66
CA SER A 311 -15.05 8.65 -29.57
C SER A 311 -14.09 9.02 -30.70
N GLY A 312 -13.34 8.05 -31.21
CA GLY A 312 -12.27 8.31 -32.18
C GLY A 312 -11.77 7.08 -32.89
N TRP A 313 -10.56 7.17 -33.44
CA TRP A 313 -9.90 6.02 -34.05
C TRP A 313 -9.36 5.07 -32.98
N LEU A 314 -9.42 3.77 -33.23
CA LEU A 314 -8.81 2.75 -32.39
C LEU A 314 -7.29 2.98 -32.33
N ARG A 315 -6.78 3.14 -31.11
CA ARG A 315 -5.37 3.36 -30.80
C ARG A 315 -4.88 2.33 -29.80
N THR A 316 -3.61 1.98 -29.91
CA THR A 316 -2.91 1.08 -29.01
C THR A 316 -1.68 1.79 -28.45
N SER A 317 -1.35 1.53 -27.20
CA SER A 317 -0.08 1.95 -26.62
C SER A 317 1.01 0.95 -26.99
N PHE A 318 2.13 1.42 -27.50
CA PHE A 318 3.35 0.66 -27.68
C PHE A 318 4.41 1.16 -26.69
N ARG A 319 5.10 0.23 -26.02
CA ARG A 319 6.22 0.53 -25.14
C ARG A 319 7.53 0.39 -25.92
N PHE A 320 8.44 1.33 -25.73
CA PHE A 320 9.81 1.26 -26.27
C PHE A 320 10.79 1.39 -25.11
N GLY A 321 11.89 0.63 -25.17
CA GLY A 321 12.73 0.38 -24.00
C GLY A 321 12.04 -0.52 -22.99
N ASP A 322 12.77 -1.51 -22.46
CA ASP A 322 12.21 -2.49 -21.53
C ASP A 322 12.15 -1.95 -20.09
N GLU A 323 12.92 -0.90 -19.81
CA GLU A 323 13.13 -0.30 -18.49
C GLU A 323 12.29 0.98 -18.28
N ASP A 324 12.03 1.38 -17.05
CA ASP A 324 11.28 2.59 -16.68
C ASP A 324 12.15 3.57 -15.89
N TYR A 325 12.62 4.62 -16.56
CA TYR A 325 13.47 5.66 -15.97
C TYR A 325 12.70 6.90 -15.52
N SER A 326 11.37 6.81 -15.35
CA SER A 326 10.53 7.97 -15.04
C SER A 326 10.79 8.58 -13.65
N SER A 327 11.43 7.83 -12.75
CA SER A 327 11.84 8.34 -11.42
C SER A 327 12.91 7.45 -10.78
N GLU A 328 13.68 8.02 -9.86
CA GLU A 328 14.67 7.30 -9.03
C GLU A 328 14.05 6.23 -8.10
N ARG A 329 12.71 6.10 -8.06
CA ARG A 329 12.00 5.08 -7.27
C ARG A 329 11.79 3.79 -8.06
N LYS A 330 12.08 3.79 -9.36
CA LYS A 330 11.93 2.62 -10.22
C LYS A 330 13.09 1.67 -10.00
N ARG A 331 12.79 0.37 -9.95
CA ARG A 331 13.81 -0.65 -9.75
C ARG A 331 14.76 -0.68 -10.94
N ASP A 332 14.23 -0.51 -12.14
CA ASP A 332 15.00 -0.53 -13.37
C ASP A 332 16.18 0.45 -13.30
N VAL A 333 16.02 1.64 -12.70
CA VAL A 333 17.14 2.57 -12.44
C VAL A 333 18.24 1.93 -11.58
N PHE A 334 17.89 1.20 -10.52
CA PHE A 334 18.86 0.50 -9.68
C PHE A 334 19.53 -0.65 -10.44
N ASP A 335 18.73 -1.45 -11.15
CA ASP A 335 19.23 -2.58 -11.91
C ASP A 335 20.20 -2.12 -13.03
N THR A 336 19.94 -0.99 -13.71
CA THR A 336 20.89 -0.40 -14.67
C THR A 336 22.16 0.10 -13.98
N LEU A 337 22.04 0.80 -12.86
CA LEU A 337 23.22 1.36 -12.17
C LEU A 337 24.10 0.24 -11.54
N GLU A 338 23.50 -0.83 -11.02
CA GLU A 338 24.24 -1.98 -10.51
C GLU A 338 24.81 -2.84 -11.64
N GLY A 339 23.96 -3.24 -12.59
CA GLY A 339 24.28 -4.22 -13.63
C GLY A 339 25.12 -3.65 -14.77
N GLU A 340 24.73 -2.50 -15.31
CA GLU A 340 25.40 -1.89 -16.46
C GLU A 340 26.51 -0.93 -16.05
N MET A 341 26.36 -0.20 -14.94
CA MET A 341 27.33 0.82 -14.49
C MET A 341 28.31 0.31 -13.41
N GLY A 342 28.05 -0.86 -12.82
CA GLY A 342 28.90 -1.45 -11.77
C GLY A 342 28.94 -0.64 -10.47
N ILE A 343 27.90 0.15 -10.19
CA ILE A 343 27.74 0.94 -8.97
C ILE A 343 27.03 0.06 -7.94
N ASP A 344 27.71 -0.30 -6.85
CA ASP A 344 27.14 -1.19 -5.82
C ASP A 344 26.10 -0.45 -4.97
N LEU A 345 24.81 -0.63 -5.26
CA LEU A 345 23.72 -0.01 -4.50
C LEU A 345 23.09 -0.99 -3.49
N ALA A 346 23.66 -2.19 -3.39
CA ALA A 346 23.17 -3.23 -2.50
C ALA A 346 23.52 -2.87 -1.05
N LEU A 347 22.56 -3.05 -0.17
CA LEU A 347 22.75 -2.80 1.25
C LEU A 347 23.15 -4.10 1.94
N ASP A 348 24.31 -4.11 2.62
CA ASP A 348 24.70 -5.24 3.46
C ASP A 348 23.82 -5.27 4.72
N ASP A 349 22.83 -6.16 4.71
CA ASP A 349 21.87 -6.35 5.78
C ASP A 349 22.32 -7.39 6.81
N ARG A 350 23.42 -8.11 6.55
CA ARG A 350 23.80 -9.32 7.30
C ARG A 350 24.01 -9.04 8.79
N ASN A 351 24.45 -7.83 9.11
CA ASN A 351 24.71 -7.40 10.49
C ASN A 351 23.68 -6.43 11.06
N TYR A 352 22.67 -6.00 10.29
CA TYR A 352 21.71 -4.99 10.73
C TYR A 352 20.96 -5.43 11.99
N ARG A 353 20.40 -6.65 11.98
CA ARG A 353 19.66 -7.19 13.12
C ARG A 353 20.51 -7.20 14.38
N LYS A 354 21.74 -7.70 14.26
CA LYS A 354 22.70 -7.77 15.36
C LYS A 354 23.01 -6.37 15.90
N SER A 355 23.27 -5.41 15.01
CA SER A 355 23.53 -4.01 15.38
C SER A 355 22.35 -3.36 16.10
N ALA A 356 21.13 -3.53 15.59
CA ALA A 356 19.92 -3.01 16.24
C ALA A 356 19.74 -3.62 17.64
N GLN A 357 19.88 -4.94 17.76
CA GLN A 357 19.85 -5.65 19.05
C GLN A 357 20.94 -5.14 20.01
N ASP A 358 22.18 -4.97 19.54
CA ASP A 358 23.31 -4.49 20.33
C ASP A 358 23.05 -3.07 20.85
N SER A 359 22.49 -2.17 20.02
CA SER A 359 22.13 -0.82 20.44
C SER A 359 21.04 -0.81 21.51
N ILE A 360 20.00 -1.64 21.38
CA ILE A 360 18.94 -1.74 22.39
C ILE A 360 19.51 -2.27 23.71
N ILE A 361 20.35 -3.31 23.63
CA ILE A 361 21.03 -3.89 24.79
C ILE A 361 21.91 -2.84 25.49
N ALA A 362 22.66 -2.04 24.73
CA ALA A 362 23.51 -0.98 25.30
C ALA A 362 22.70 0.08 26.05
N VAL A 363 21.52 0.48 25.54
CA VAL A 363 20.62 1.41 26.25
C VAL A 363 20.09 0.78 27.55
N LEU A 364 19.70 -0.50 27.49
CA LEU A 364 19.23 -1.24 28.67
C LEU A 364 20.35 -1.44 29.71
N ASP A 365 21.58 -1.73 29.29
CA ASP A 365 22.76 -1.88 30.16
C ASP A 365 23.15 -0.55 30.81
N ALA A 366 22.97 0.58 30.10
CA ALA A 366 23.21 1.91 30.64
C ALA A 366 22.17 2.37 31.67
N GLY A 367 21.06 1.64 31.84
CA GLY A 367 20.04 1.95 32.85
C GLY A 367 19.38 3.31 32.67
N ARG A 368 19.28 3.81 31.43
CA ARG A 368 18.70 5.13 31.10
C ARG A 368 17.58 5.02 30.08
N ALA A 369 16.81 6.10 29.94
CA ALA A 369 15.85 6.22 28.86
C ALA A 369 16.58 6.35 27.50
N PRO A 370 16.00 5.79 26.42
CA PRO A 370 16.53 6.01 25.07
C PRO A 370 16.39 7.47 24.68
N THR A 371 17.37 7.98 23.94
CA THR A 371 17.22 9.24 23.19
C THR A 371 16.16 9.08 22.10
N GLN A 372 15.67 10.20 21.53
CA GLN A 372 14.67 10.16 20.46
C GLN A 372 15.15 9.32 19.26
N ALA A 373 16.40 9.48 18.84
CA ALA A 373 16.98 8.74 17.72
C ALA A 373 17.09 7.23 18.02
N GLU A 374 17.54 6.86 19.21
CA GLU A 374 17.60 5.45 19.65
C GLU A 374 16.19 4.82 19.70
N TRP A 375 15.20 5.56 20.21
CA TRP A 375 13.82 5.08 20.26
C TRP A 375 13.20 4.93 18.86
N GLN A 376 13.51 5.84 17.94
CA GLN A 376 13.06 5.76 16.55
C GLN A 376 13.67 4.54 15.85
N ALA A 377 14.99 4.32 15.99
CA ALA A 377 15.66 3.14 15.44
C ALA A 377 15.09 1.85 16.02
N PHE A 378 14.90 1.80 17.34
CA PHE A 378 14.28 0.65 17.99
C PHE A 378 12.84 0.42 17.50
N SER A 379 12.03 1.47 17.41
CA SER A 379 10.63 1.37 16.95
C SER A 379 10.53 0.85 15.52
N VAL A 380 11.42 1.32 14.65
CA VAL A 380 11.52 0.85 13.26
C VAL A 380 11.95 -0.62 13.21
N TYR A 381 13.00 -0.99 13.95
CA TYR A 381 13.44 -2.38 14.09
C TYR A 381 12.31 -3.28 14.59
N TRP A 382 11.64 -2.91 15.68
CA TRP A 382 10.58 -3.69 16.29
C TRP A 382 9.38 -3.89 15.36
N LYS A 383 9.00 -2.85 14.61
CA LYS A 383 7.92 -2.93 13.60
C LYS A 383 8.27 -3.84 12.42
N SER A 384 9.55 -4.01 12.10
CA SER A 384 10.02 -4.91 11.05
C SER A 384 9.87 -6.40 11.42
N LEU A 385 9.70 -6.71 12.71
CA LEU A 385 9.52 -8.09 13.17
C LEU A 385 8.09 -8.58 12.90
N SER A 386 7.97 -9.80 12.36
CA SER A 386 6.67 -10.42 12.09
C SER A 386 6.24 -11.32 13.23
N PHE A 387 5.22 -10.87 13.98
CA PHE A 387 4.67 -11.57 15.14
C PHE A 387 3.48 -12.49 14.81
N LEU A 388 2.94 -12.41 13.58
CA LEU A 388 1.66 -13.05 13.21
C LEU A 388 1.81 -14.32 12.38
N GLY A 389 3.03 -14.70 11.96
CA GLY A 389 3.28 -15.95 11.23
C GLY A 389 2.53 -16.08 9.89
N THR A 390 1.93 -15.01 9.38
CA THR A 390 1.05 -15.04 8.19
C THR A 390 1.81 -14.90 6.87
N ARG A 391 3.13 -14.67 6.89
CA ARG A 391 3.97 -14.61 5.68
C ARG A 391 5.22 -15.44 5.88
N MET A 392 5.48 -16.38 4.96
CA MET A 392 6.68 -17.24 4.94
C MET A 392 7.99 -16.46 4.73
N THR A 393 7.92 -15.16 4.45
CA THR A 393 9.05 -14.31 4.03
C THR A 393 9.61 -13.41 5.12
N ASP A 394 8.93 -13.33 6.28
CA ASP A 394 9.32 -12.38 7.32
C ASP A 394 10.17 -13.08 8.38
N LEU A 395 11.36 -12.54 8.68
CA LEU A 395 12.20 -12.98 9.78
C LEU A 395 11.44 -12.78 11.11
N GLY A 396 10.97 -13.86 11.72
CA GLY A 396 10.37 -13.81 13.05
C GLY A 396 11.38 -13.40 14.15
N PRO A 397 10.91 -12.89 15.30
CA PRO A 397 11.77 -12.54 16.44
C PRO A 397 12.57 -13.74 16.92
N ASP A 398 13.87 -13.62 17.19
CA ASP A 398 14.74 -14.74 17.61
C ASP A 398 14.86 -14.81 19.15
N ALA A 399 15.71 -15.71 19.66
CA ALA A 399 15.94 -15.85 21.10
C ALA A 399 16.54 -14.59 21.74
N ARG A 400 17.30 -13.80 20.96
CA ARG A 400 17.92 -12.57 21.43
C ARG A 400 16.91 -11.45 21.54
N ASP A 401 15.96 -11.37 20.59
CA ASP A 401 14.80 -10.48 20.70
C ASP A 401 13.94 -10.82 21.92
N ALA A 402 13.79 -12.10 22.24
CA ALA A 402 13.11 -12.53 23.46
C ALA A 402 13.84 -12.12 24.73
N GLY A 403 15.16 -12.28 24.79
CA GLY A 403 15.97 -11.76 25.89
C GLY A 403 15.85 -10.24 26.04
N ILE A 404 15.86 -9.48 24.93
CA ILE A 404 15.64 -8.03 24.93
C ILE A 404 14.26 -7.70 25.48
N ALA A 405 13.20 -8.35 25.01
CA ALA A 405 11.83 -8.10 25.46
C ALA A 405 11.65 -8.32 26.97
N THR A 406 12.24 -9.40 27.51
CA THR A 406 12.25 -9.68 28.94
C THR A 406 12.95 -8.57 29.73
N ARG A 407 14.08 -8.06 29.23
CA ARG A 407 14.78 -6.94 29.87
C ARG A 407 14.01 -5.63 29.76
N ILE A 408 13.31 -5.40 28.65
CA ILE A 408 12.48 -4.22 28.45
C ILE A 408 11.39 -4.19 29.52
N VAL A 409 10.62 -5.27 29.73
CA VAL A 409 9.52 -5.22 30.72
C VAL A 409 10.01 -4.96 32.13
N GLN A 410 11.23 -5.38 32.47
CA GLN A 410 11.86 -5.17 33.77
C GLN A 410 12.49 -3.77 33.95
N SER A 411 12.75 -3.03 32.87
CA SER A 411 13.40 -1.73 32.93
C SER A 411 12.39 -0.58 33.12
N PRO A 412 12.46 0.21 34.20
CA PRO A 412 11.55 1.35 34.38
C PRO A 412 11.82 2.50 33.39
N HIS A 413 13.02 2.57 32.82
CA HIS A 413 13.42 3.68 31.94
C HIS A 413 13.17 3.42 30.45
N MET A 414 13.00 2.15 30.06
CA MET A 414 12.74 1.80 28.66
C MET A 414 11.22 1.82 28.39
N PRO A 415 10.71 2.49 27.34
CA PRO A 415 9.30 2.40 27.00
C PRO A 415 8.96 1.03 26.37
N LEU A 416 7.70 0.62 26.49
CA LEU A 416 7.19 -0.54 25.74
C LEU A 416 6.99 -0.15 24.27
N PRO A 417 7.55 -0.89 23.29
CA PRO A 417 7.35 -0.58 21.88
C PRO A 417 5.90 -0.86 21.46
N GLN A 418 5.45 -0.22 20.39
CA GLN A 418 4.15 -0.53 19.80
C GLN A 418 4.06 -2.01 19.43
N ARG A 419 2.88 -2.60 19.61
CA ARG A 419 2.61 -4.04 19.33
C ARG A 419 3.39 -4.98 20.25
N PHE A 420 3.86 -4.52 21.41
CA PHE A 420 4.55 -5.38 22.37
C PHE A 420 3.68 -6.59 22.78
N GLY A 421 2.36 -6.41 22.90
CA GLY A 421 1.46 -7.53 23.18
C GLY A 421 1.40 -8.61 22.08
N ASP A 422 1.56 -8.23 20.80
CA ASP A 422 1.65 -9.22 19.72
C ASP A 422 2.92 -10.07 19.86
N PHE A 423 4.03 -9.44 20.25
CA PHE A 423 5.28 -10.12 20.57
C PHE A 423 5.12 -11.05 21.78
N VAL A 424 4.48 -10.59 22.87
CA VAL A 424 4.27 -11.43 24.06
C VAL A 424 3.52 -12.71 23.69
N ARG A 425 2.44 -12.61 22.92
CA ARG A 425 1.73 -13.79 22.42
C ARG A 425 2.64 -14.72 21.60
N TYR A 426 3.41 -14.15 20.68
CA TYR A 426 4.34 -14.92 19.84
C TYR A 426 5.39 -15.65 20.70
N ALA A 427 6.03 -14.93 21.62
CA ALA A 427 7.14 -15.43 22.42
C ALA A 427 6.69 -16.52 23.39
N THR A 428 5.50 -16.39 23.99
CA THR A 428 4.94 -17.42 24.88
C THR A 428 4.51 -18.66 24.10
N MET A 429 3.78 -18.49 22.98
CA MET A 429 3.37 -19.62 22.13
C MET A 429 4.57 -20.38 21.55
N ALA A 430 5.62 -19.66 21.15
CA ALA A 430 6.85 -20.24 20.62
C ALA A 430 7.83 -20.70 21.71
N LYS A 431 7.49 -20.55 23.00
CA LYS A 431 8.34 -20.85 24.17
C LYS A 431 9.73 -20.21 24.08
N ARG A 432 9.81 -18.98 23.56
CA ARG A 432 11.05 -18.20 23.41
C ARG A 432 11.34 -17.28 24.61
N ALA A 433 10.33 -16.98 25.42
CA ALA A 433 10.44 -16.27 26.68
C ALA A 433 9.60 -16.97 27.75
N SER A 434 10.02 -16.89 29.02
CA SER A 434 9.18 -17.30 30.15
C SER A 434 7.99 -16.35 30.26
N ALA A 435 6.78 -16.93 30.26
CA ALA A 435 5.56 -16.16 30.43
C ALA A 435 5.51 -15.52 31.82
N ASP A 436 5.96 -16.21 32.87
CA ASP A 436 6.00 -15.71 34.25
C ASP A 436 6.91 -14.49 34.38
N VAL A 437 8.10 -14.54 33.78
CA VAL A 437 9.03 -13.40 33.81
C VAL A 437 8.45 -12.19 33.07
N LEU A 438 7.75 -12.41 31.96
CA LEU A 438 7.04 -11.33 31.25
C LEU A 438 5.88 -10.79 32.09
N ALA A 439 5.13 -11.67 32.75
CA ALA A 439 4.00 -11.31 33.60
C ALA A 439 4.44 -10.43 34.78
N GLU A 440 5.47 -10.84 35.51
CA GLU A 440 6.03 -10.08 36.64
C GLU A 440 6.52 -8.69 36.21
N GLY A 441 7.24 -8.59 35.10
CA GLY A 441 7.70 -7.28 34.58
C GLY A 441 6.55 -6.36 34.17
N LEU A 442 5.53 -6.91 33.51
CA LEU A 442 4.33 -6.15 33.12
C LEU A 442 3.49 -5.75 34.34
N ALA A 443 3.36 -6.63 35.33
CA ALA A 443 2.70 -6.36 36.59
C ALA A 443 3.38 -5.22 37.35
N GLY A 444 4.71 -5.26 37.46
CA GLY A 444 5.50 -4.18 38.05
C GLY A 444 5.21 -2.82 37.39
N ARG A 445 5.19 -2.78 36.05
CA ARG A 445 4.86 -1.56 35.31
C ARG A 445 3.44 -1.07 35.56
N LEU A 446 2.46 -1.96 35.54
CA LEU A 446 1.05 -1.60 35.77
C LEU A 446 0.82 -1.03 37.18
N ARG A 447 1.64 -1.43 38.17
CA ARG A 447 1.61 -0.85 39.52
C ARG A 447 2.27 0.53 39.57
N THR A 448 3.46 0.68 38.99
CA THR A 448 4.29 1.89 39.18
C THR A 448 4.04 3.02 38.19
N GLU A 449 3.61 2.71 36.97
CA GLU A 449 3.47 3.70 35.89
C GLU A 449 2.11 4.40 35.92
N SER A 450 2.11 5.70 35.60
CA SER A 450 0.90 6.53 35.49
C SER A 450 0.61 6.99 34.05
N GLY A 451 1.54 6.76 33.13
CA GLY A 451 1.40 7.18 31.73
C GLY A 451 0.35 6.36 30.99
N ARG A 452 -0.71 7.01 30.50
CA ARG A 452 -1.81 6.38 29.72
C ARG A 452 -1.34 5.41 28.64
N SER A 453 -0.38 5.84 27.82
CA SER A 453 0.16 5.02 26.71
C SER A 453 0.88 3.77 27.22
N VAL A 454 1.64 3.90 28.31
CA VAL A 454 2.40 2.80 28.92
C VAL A 454 1.45 1.79 29.55
N ILE A 455 0.46 2.26 30.31
CA ILE A 455 -0.55 1.41 30.95
C ILE A 455 -1.34 0.64 29.89
N SER A 456 -1.75 1.29 28.80
CA SER A 456 -2.53 0.64 27.75
C SER A 456 -1.73 -0.46 27.02
N GLU A 457 -0.48 -0.18 26.65
CA GLU A 457 0.40 -1.18 26.03
C GLU A 457 0.76 -2.32 26.99
N ALA A 458 1.05 -2.01 28.26
CA ALA A 458 1.33 -3.02 29.28
C ALA A 458 0.10 -3.92 29.54
N GLY A 459 -1.10 -3.31 29.66
CA GLY A 459 -2.34 -4.04 29.86
C GLY A 459 -2.69 -4.93 28.67
N TYR A 460 -2.55 -4.43 27.44
CA TYR A 460 -2.74 -5.26 26.24
C TYR A 460 -1.69 -6.38 26.15
N ALA A 461 -0.44 -6.13 26.54
CA ALA A 461 0.59 -7.16 26.58
C ALA A 461 0.32 -8.24 27.63
N MET A 462 -0.14 -7.84 28.82
CA MET A 462 -0.52 -8.77 29.88
C MET A 462 -1.75 -9.61 29.47
N PHE A 463 -2.73 -9.02 28.79
CA PHE A 463 -3.90 -9.74 28.26
C PHE A 463 -3.52 -10.87 27.29
N ARG A 464 -2.37 -10.76 26.63
CA ARG A 464 -1.87 -11.74 25.65
C ARG A 464 -1.12 -12.91 26.28
N LEU A 465 -0.92 -12.90 27.59
CA LEU A 465 -0.33 -14.02 28.32
C LEU A 465 -1.32 -15.21 28.43
N PRO A 466 -0.79 -16.43 28.62
CA PRO A 466 -1.61 -17.61 28.91
C PRO A 466 -2.46 -17.44 30.19
N ASP A 467 -3.65 -18.04 30.19
CA ASP A 467 -4.61 -17.95 31.30
C ASP A 467 -4.07 -18.54 32.61
N ASP A 468 -3.26 -19.60 32.54
CA ASP A 468 -2.63 -20.24 33.70
C ASP A 468 -1.64 -19.29 34.41
N VAL A 469 -0.90 -18.49 33.65
CA VAL A 469 0.04 -17.49 34.20
C VAL A 469 -0.70 -16.31 34.80
N LEU A 470 -1.80 -15.87 34.16
CA LEU A 470 -2.59 -14.74 34.65
C LEU A 470 -3.33 -15.04 35.97
N ARG A 471 -3.55 -16.32 36.31
CA ARG A 471 -4.16 -16.71 37.59
C ARG A 471 -3.32 -16.29 38.78
N ASP A 472 -2.00 -16.30 38.64
CA ASP A 472 -1.07 -15.92 39.71
C ASP A 472 -1.03 -14.39 39.93
N HIS A 473 -1.72 -13.61 39.08
CA HIS A 473 -1.80 -12.15 39.13
C HIS A 473 -3.25 -11.64 39.25
N LEU A 474 -4.15 -12.43 39.83
CA LEU A 474 -5.54 -12.00 40.10
C LEU A 474 -5.59 -10.81 41.05
N ASP A 475 -4.71 -10.76 42.06
CA ASP A 475 -4.58 -9.64 42.99
C ASP A 475 -4.37 -8.30 42.27
N LEU A 476 -3.49 -8.29 41.25
CA LEU A 476 -3.24 -7.12 40.42
C LEU A 476 -4.49 -6.74 39.60
N LEU A 477 -5.19 -7.71 39.03
CA LEU A 477 -6.40 -7.44 38.25
C LEU A 477 -7.48 -6.78 39.10
N GLU A 478 -7.63 -7.22 40.35
CA GLU A 478 -8.54 -6.64 41.33
C GLU A 478 -8.10 -5.22 41.73
N GLU A 479 -6.81 -5.02 42.01
CA GLU A 479 -6.20 -3.70 42.27
C GLU A 479 -6.51 -2.73 41.11
N LEU A 480 -6.21 -3.14 39.86
CA LEU A 480 -6.44 -2.34 38.66
C LEU A 480 -7.92 -2.04 38.41
N ALA A 481 -8.84 -2.93 38.78
CA ALA A 481 -10.28 -2.70 38.65
C ALA A 481 -10.78 -1.60 39.60
N GLN A 482 -10.15 -1.47 40.77
CA GLN A 482 -10.47 -0.48 41.79
C GLN A 482 -9.84 0.89 41.49
N GLU A 483 -8.76 0.95 40.71
CA GLU A 483 -8.10 2.20 40.30
C GLU A 483 -8.85 2.92 39.15
N PRO A 484 -9.54 4.05 39.41
CA PRO A 484 -10.39 4.69 38.39
C PRO A 484 -9.61 5.17 37.16
N ASP A 485 -8.37 5.64 37.36
CA ASP A 485 -7.54 6.20 36.29
C ASP A 485 -6.92 5.12 35.40
N LYS A 486 -6.62 3.93 35.94
CA LYS A 486 -5.99 2.84 35.19
C LYS A 486 -6.99 1.94 34.49
N ARG A 487 -8.13 1.62 35.14
CA ARG A 487 -9.10 0.63 34.63
C ARG A 487 -9.61 0.89 33.22
N LEU A 488 -9.71 2.16 32.83
CA LEU A 488 -10.15 2.57 31.48
C LEU A 488 -9.15 2.11 30.41
N TYR A 489 -7.85 2.17 30.72
CA TYR A 489 -6.78 1.83 29.78
C TYR A 489 -6.44 0.34 29.74
N VAL A 490 -6.83 -0.40 30.77
CA VAL A 490 -6.65 -1.86 30.86
C VAL A 490 -7.95 -2.65 30.77
N SER A 491 -9.05 -2.04 30.31
CA SER A 491 -10.37 -2.68 30.23
C SER A 491 -10.36 -4.05 29.54
N THR A 492 -9.56 -4.23 28.49
CA THR A 492 -9.43 -5.52 27.79
C THR A 492 -8.75 -6.59 28.65
N LEU A 493 -7.78 -6.20 29.48
CA LEU A 493 -7.15 -7.09 30.45
C LEU A 493 -8.13 -7.46 31.57
N LEU A 494 -8.91 -6.52 32.08
CA LEU A 494 -9.84 -6.74 33.20
C LEU A 494 -10.93 -7.77 32.93
N HIS A 495 -11.27 -8.03 31.66
CA HIS A 495 -12.10 -9.19 31.29
C HIS A 495 -11.56 -10.49 31.93
N LYS A 496 -10.23 -10.66 32.02
CA LYS A 496 -9.56 -11.84 32.58
C LYS A 496 -9.84 -12.10 34.06
N LEU A 497 -10.51 -11.20 34.78
CA LEU A 497 -11.03 -11.47 36.13
C LEU A 497 -11.94 -12.71 36.18
N TYR A 498 -12.51 -13.19 35.06
CA TYR A 498 -13.22 -14.48 35.03
C TYR A 498 -12.37 -15.66 35.52
N LEU A 499 -11.04 -15.55 35.49
CA LEU A 499 -10.11 -16.58 35.97
C LEU A 499 -10.23 -16.82 37.48
N GLY A 500 -10.70 -15.84 38.26
CA GLY A 500 -11.05 -16.00 39.68
C GLY A 500 -12.42 -16.64 39.92
N GLY A 501 -13.15 -16.99 38.86
CA GLY A 501 -14.46 -17.64 38.95
C GLY A 501 -15.52 -16.74 39.58
N LEU A 502 -16.40 -17.34 40.38
CA LEU A 502 -17.55 -16.64 40.96
C LEU A 502 -17.15 -15.53 41.96
N GLU A 503 -15.98 -15.66 42.61
CA GLU A 503 -15.47 -14.68 43.58
C GLU A 503 -15.20 -13.32 42.93
N SER A 504 -14.76 -13.29 41.67
CA SER A 504 -14.51 -12.06 40.92
C SER A 504 -15.75 -11.50 40.21
N ALA A 505 -16.90 -12.20 40.27
CA ALA A 505 -18.13 -11.76 39.61
C ALA A 505 -18.65 -10.38 40.10
N PRO A 506 -18.62 -10.04 41.41
CA PRO A 506 -18.98 -8.71 41.88
C PRO A 506 -18.09 -7.61 41.29
N ILE A 507 -16.78 -7.85 41.20
CA ILE A 507 -15.83 -6.88 40.63
C ILE A 507 -16.12 -6.65 39.15
N LEU A 508 -16.40 -7.73 38.40
CA LEU A 508 -16.81 -7.61 36.99
C LEU A 508 -18.13 -6.85 36.83
N LEU A 509 -19.08 -7.03 37.74
CA LEU A 509 -20.32 -6.25 37.77
C LEU A 509 -20.02 -4.76 38.03
N ASP A 510 -19.16 -4.45 39.00
CA ASP A 510 -18.73 -3.08 39.30
C ASP A 510 -18.08 -2.40 38.08
N LEU A 511 -17.34 -3.16 37.25
CA LEU A 511 -16.79 -2.66 35.98
C LEU A 511 -17.90 -2.33 34.96
N VAL A 512 -18.96 -3.13 34.90
CA VAL A 512 -20.14 -2.83 34.08
C VAL A 512 -20.79 -1.52 34.53
N GLU A 513 -21.06 -1.39 35.82
CA GLU A 513 -21.70 -0.21 36.40
C GLU A 513 -20.84 1.04 36.24
N ALA A 514 -19.52 0.93 36.49
CA ALA A 514 -18.58 2.01 36.29
C ALA A 514 -18.51 2.45 34.82
N GLY A 515 -18.44 1.50 33.88
CA GLY A 515 -18.43 1.79 32.45
C GLY A 515 -19.70 2.51 32.00
N VAL A 516 -20.87 2.07 32.46
CA VAL A 516 -22.15 2.73 32.14
C VAL A 516 -22.21 4.14 32.73
N ARG A 517 -21.84 4.31 34.00
CA ARG A 517 -21.84 5.63 34.67
C ARG A 517 -20.88 6.63 34.03
N LEU A 518 -19.73 6.17 33.56
CA LEU A 518 -18.71 7.00 32.92
C LEU A 518 -18.94 7.19 31.41
N GLY A 519 -19.90 6.47 30.82
CA GLY A 519 -20.07 6.42 29.35
C GLY A 519 -18.96 5.64 28.63
N ASP A 520 -18.14 4.86 29.35
CA ASP A 520 -17.13 3.98 28.76
C ASP A 520 -17.72 2.60 28.43
N ARG A 521 -18.23 2.50 27.21
CA ARG A 521 -18.79 1.26 26.65
C ARG A 521 -17.78 0.12 26.61
N ALA A 522 -16.50 0.42 26.37
CA ALA A 522 -15.49 -0.62 26.25
C ALA A 522 -15.31 -1.31 27.61
N LEU A 523 -15.21 -0.53 28.69
CA LEU A 523 -15.15 -1.07 30.04
C LEU A 523 -16.38 -1.92 30.38
N ALA A 524 -17.58 -1.40 30.09
CA ALA A 524 -18.81 -2.12 30.39
C ALA A 524 -18.95 -3.44 29.62
N ILE A 525 -18.59 -3.44 28.33
CA ILE A 525 -18.60 -4.64 27.48
C ILE A 525 -17.59 -5.68 28.00
N GLN A 526 -16.38 -5.27 28.42
CA GLN A 526 -15.39 -6.21 28.93
C GLN A 526 -15.82 -6.83 30.27
N GLY A 527 -16.48 -6.07 31.15
CA GLY A 527 -17.10 -6.59 32.36
C GLY A 527 -18.17 -7.66 32.07
N LEU A 528 -19.08 -7.38 31.12
CA LEU A 528 -20.10 -8.33 30.66
C LEU A 528 -19.48 -9.62 30.09
N ARG A 529 -18.41 -9.49 29.29
CA ARG A 529 -17.70 -10.65 28.72
C ARG A 529 -17.03 -11.50 29.80
N GLY A 530 -16.46 -10.87 30.84
CA GLY A 530 -15.94 -11.58 32.01
C GLY A 530 -17.04 -12.39 32.72
N LEU A 531 -18.20 -11.77 32.98
CA LEU A 531 -19.34 -12.48 33.58
C LEU A 531 -19.81 -13.65 32.70
N CYS A 532 -19.85 -13.46 31.37
CA CYS A 532 -20.17 -14.51 30.40
C CYS A 532 -19.22 -15.72 30.53
N ARG A 533 -17.92 -15.46 30.73
CA ARG A 533 -16.88 -16.50 30.84
C ARG A 533 -16.88 -17.28 32.14
N ILE A 534 -17.36 -16.69 33.24
CA ILE A 534 -17.59 -17.42 34.49
C ILE A 534 -18.66 -18.51 34.26
N GLY A 535 -19.62 -18.24 33.37
CA GLY A 535 -20.68 -19.20 33.02
C GLY A 535 -21.93 -19.03 33.87
N PRO A 536 -22.83 -20.04 33.89
CA PRO A 536 -24.18 -19.91 34.45
C PRO A 536 -24.26 -19.41 35.89
N ASP A 537 -23.22 -19.63 36.70
CA ASP A 537 -23.17 -19.20 38.10
C ASP A 537 -23.14 -17.66 38.23
N ALA A 538 -22.65 -16.94 37.22
CA ALA A 538 -22.68 -15.47 37.17
C ALA A 538 -24.07 -14.89 36.90
N ARG A 539 -25.08 -15.72 36.58
CA ARG A 539 -26.45 -15.28 36.31
C ARG A 539 -27.02 -14.42 37.44
N LEU A 540 -26.90 -14.88 38.68
CA LEU A 540 -27.45 -14.19 39.85
C LEU A 540 -26.80 -12.82 40.07
N VAL A 541 -25.56 -12.65 39.64
CA VAL A 541 -24.83 -11.38 39.72
C VAL A 541 -25.30 -10.44 38.62
N LEU A 542 -25.41 -10.91 37.38
CA LEU A 542 -25.91 -10.09 36.26
C LEU A 542 -27.38 -9.67 36.46
N GLU A 543 -28.21 -10.52 37.07
CA GLU A 543 -29.60 -10.18 37.39
C GLU A 543 -29.71 -8.99 38.36
N ARG A 544 -28.70 -8.76 39.22
CA ARG A 544 -28.63 -7.63 40.17
C ARG A 544 -28.20 -6.30 39.55
N LEU A 545 -27.71 -6.29 38.31
CA LEU A 545 -27.31 -5.06 37.62
C LEU A 545 -28.50 -4.07 37.61
N ASP A 546 -28.38 -3.01 38.40
CA ASP A 546 -29.49 -2.11 38.73
C ASP A 546 -29.96 -1.29 37.52
N GLU A 547 -31.26 -1.06 37.43
CA GLU A 547 -31.93 -0.34 36.33
C GLU A 547 -31.78 1.19 36.47
N THR A 548 -31.28 1.69 37.59
CA THR A 548 -31.03 3.13 37.84
C THR A 548 -29.85 3.70 37.03
N LEU A 549 -29.12 2.88 36.28
CA LEU A 549 -27.98 3.27 35.42
C LEU A 549 -28.37 3.72 33.98
N ILE A 550 -29.58 4.27 33.78
CA ILE A 550 -30.03 4.76 32.46
C ILE A 550 -29.48 6.16 32.17
N SER A 551 -28.17 6.26 31.90
CA SER A 551 -27.57 7.39 31.16
C SER A 551 -27.37 7.07 29.67
N MET A 552 -27.50 5.80 29.28
CA MET A 552 -27.22 5.27 27.95
C MET A 552 -28.50 5.04 27.14
N THR A 553 -29.05 6.11 26.55
CA THR A 553 -30.28 6.08 25.74
C THR A 553 -30.05 6.47 24.28
N SER A 554 -28.80 6.73 23.89
CA SER A 554 -28.45 7.18 22.56
C SER A 554 -28.31 5.99 21.59
N ARG A 555 -28.49 6.25 20.29
CA ARG A 555 -28.23 5.26 19.24
C ARG A 555 -26.79 4.73 19.28
N GLU A 556 -25.86 5.52 19.81
CA GLU A 556 -24.47 5.12 19.94
C GLU A 556 -24.26 4.02 21.01
N ASP A 557 -25.23 3.80 21.90
CA ASP A 557 -25.21 2.78 22.97
C ASP A 557 -25.67 1.38 22.50
N GLU A 558 -26.06 1.25 21.23
CA GLU A 558 -26.54 0.01 20.62
C GLU A 558 -25.61 -1.17 20.92
N ARG A 559 -24.30 -1.00 20.71
CA ARG A 559 -23.29 -2.07 20.90
C ARG A 559 -23.22 -2.61 22.33
N TYR A 560 -23.45 -1.76 23.34
CA TYR A 560 -23.51 -2.24 24.73
C TYR A 560 -24.73 -3.12 24.94
N PHE A 561 -25.90 -2.70 24.46
CA PHE A 561 -27.13 -3.49 24.58
C PHE A 561 -27.09 -4.78 23.75
N GLU A 562 -26.45 -4.78 22.56
CA GLU A 562 -26.19 -6.00 21.80
C GLU A 562 -25.46 -7.04 22.65
N GLU A 563 -24.37 -6.61 23.31
CA GLU A 563 -23.57 -7.49 24.15
C GLU A 563 -24.35 -7.92 25.40
N ARG A 564 -25.04 -6.99 26.08
CA ARG A 564 -25.87 -7.28 27.25
C ARG A 564 -26.94 -8.32 26.94
N ILE A 565 -27.64 -8.20 25.81
CA ILE A 565 -28.64 -9.18 25.36
C ILE A 565 -27.99 -10.54 25.11
N ALA A 566 -26.88 -10.57 24.37
CA ALA A 566 -26.18 -11.81 24.04
C ALA A 566 -25.65 -12.54 25.29
N VAL A 567 -25.04 -11.81 26.23
CA VAL A 567 -24.52 -12.36 27.50
C VAL A 567 -25.68 -12.84 28.38
N SER A 568 -26.74 -12.05 28.52
CA SER A 568 -27.90 -12.45 29.34
C SER A 568 -28.57 -13.72 28.81
N ALA A 569 -28.72 -13.83 27.48
CA ALA A 569 -29.23 -15.03 26.83
C ALA A 569 -28.30 -16.24 27.02
N HIS A 570 -26.97 -16.02 26.95
CA HIS A 570 -25.98 -17.06 27.19
C HIS A 570 -26.02 -17.61 28.62
N LEU A 571 -26.24 -16.74 29.60
CA LEU A 571 -26.37 -17.09 31.02
C LEU A 571 -27.76 -17.66 31.38
N GLY A 572 -28.64 -17.85 30.39
CA GLY A 572 -29.96 -18.48 30.60
C GLY A 572 -31.00 -17.57 31.24
N ILE A 573 -30.84 -16.24 31.15
CA ILE A 573 -31.88 -15.29 31.56
C ILE A 573 -33.01 -15.33 30.53
N ASP A 574 -34.25 -15.42 31.01
CA ASP A 574 -35.41 -15.56 30.15
C ASP A 574 -35.61 -14.34 29.23
N ARG A 575 -36.12 -14.60 28.03
CA ARG A 575 -36.23 -13.60 26.95
C ARG A 575 -36.98 -12.35 27.39
N GLU A 576 -38.09 -12.51 28.11
CA GLU A 576 -38.93 -11.37 28.52
C GLU A 576 -38.26 -10.55 29.61
N THR A 577 -37.54 -11.17 30.53
CA THR A 577 -36.72 -10.47 31.52
C THR A 577 -35.58 -9.70 30.87
N VAL A 578 -34.89 -10.27 29.88
CA VAL A 578 -33.87 -9.52 29.13
C VAL A 578 -34.50 -8.37 28.35
N ARG A 579 -35.66 -8.58 27.70
CA ARG A 579 -36.35 -7.56 26.91
C ARG A 579 -36.77 -6.36 27.76
N ARG A 580 -37.29 -6.60 28.97
CA ARG A 580 -37.67 -5.53 29.93
C ARG A 580 -36.49 -4.66 30.36
N LYS A 581 -35.26 -5.22 30.36
CA LYS A 581 -34.03 -4.53 30.75
C LYS A 581 -33.37 -3.72 29.63
N VAL A 582 -33.95 -3.70 28.43
CA VAL A 582 -33.45 -2.91 27.28
C VAL A 582 -34.39 -1.72 27.06
N PRO A 583 -33.88 -0.47 27.01
CA PRO A 583 -34.72 0.70 26.79
C PRO A 583 -35.53 0.62 25.49
N GLU A 584 -36.81 0.98 25.54
CA GLU A 584 -37.70 0.94 24.39
C GLU A 584 -37.19 1.81 23.23
N GLN A 585 -36.51 2.92 23.53
CA GLN A 585 -35.92 3.81 22.53
C GLN A 585 -34.84 3.09 21.69
N ILE A 586 -34.04 2.21 22.31
CA ILE A 586 -33.02 1.42 21.62
C ILE A 586 -33.68 0.34 20.74
N ILE A 587 -34.75 -0.29 21.22
CA ILE A 587 -35.52 -1.27 20.44
C ILE A 587 -36.20 -0.60 19.24
N ALA A 588 -36.86 0.55 19.46
CA ALA A 588 -37.60 1.29 18.44
C ALA A 588 -36.70 1.94 17.39
N ALA A 589 -35.48 2.34 17.75
CA ALA A 589 -34.48 2.89 16.82
C ALA A 589 -33.88 1.83 15.87
N ASN A 590 -34.12 0.54 16.14
CA ASN A 590 -33.54 -0.59 15.42
C ASN A 590 -34.55 -1.37 14.58
N LYS A 591 -34.06 -2.31 13.78
CA LYS A 591 -34.93 -3.19 12.96
C LYS A 591 -35.84 -4.03 13.88
N PRO A 592 -37.09 -4.35 13.46
CA PRO A 592 -38.06 -5.08 14.29
C PRO A 592 -37.56 -6.42 14.83
N ASP A 593 -36.60 -7.06 14.17
CA ASP A 593 -36.01 -8.35 14.55
C ASP A 593 -34.67 -8.23 15.29
N TRP A 594 -34.15 -7.02 15.53
CA TRP A 594 -32.82 -6.79 16.10
C TRP A 594 -32.63 -7.53 17.44
N PHE A 595 -33.52 -7.29 18.40
CA PHE A 595 -33.48 -7.95 19.71
C PHE A 595 -33.46 -9.48 19.59
N ASP A 596 -34.36 -10.03 18.77
CA ASP A 596 -34.49 -11.48 18.58
C ASP A 596 -33.31 -12.11 17.86
N ARG A 597 -32.61 -11.35 17.00
CA ARG A 597 -31.35 -11.82 16.40
C ARG A 597 -30.25 -11.91 17.45
N HIS A 598 -30.06 -10.89 18.28
CA HIS A 598 -29.01 -10.89 19.31
C HIS A 598 -29.28 -11.91 20.43
N TYR A 599 -30.53 -12.04 20.87
CA TYR A 599 -30.93 -13.05 21.86
C TYR A 599 -30.69 -14.48 21.35
N ARG A 600 -31.14 -14.80 20.12
CA ARG A 600 -30.89 -16.11 19.50
C ARG A 600 -29.40 -16.39 19.28
N ARG A 601 -28.63 -15.37 18.92
CA ARG A 601 -27.17 -15.51 18.78
C ARG A 601 -26.54 -15.88 20.12
N GLY A 602 -26.91 -15.20 21.20
CA GLY A 602 -26.41 -15.48 22.56
C GLY A 602 -26.73 -16.90 23.05
N SER A 603 -27.96 -17.35 22.82
CA SER A 603 -28.41 -18.69 23.24
C SER A 603 -27.77 -19.84 22.43
N SER A 604 -27.28 -19.58 21.22
CA SER A 604 -26.70 -20.59 20.32
C SER A 604 -25.26 -21.07 20.69
N GLN A 605 -24.76 -20.74 21.89
CA GLN A 605 -23.46 -21.11 22.50
C GLN A 605 -22.16 -20.77 21.72
N ARG A 606 -22.21 -20.49 20.41
CA ARG A 606 -21.00 -20.44 19.55
C ARG A 606 -20.22 -19.12 19.53
N SER A 607 -20.68 -18.03 20.14
CA SER A 607 -19.96 -16.74 20.01
C SER A 607 -20.14 -15.67 21.09
N ALA A 608 -20.95 -15.90 22.13
CA ALA A 608 -21.35 -14.80 23.02
C ALA A 608 -20.22 -14.26 23.92
N CYS A 609 -19.24 -15.10 24.29
CA CYS A 609 -18.20 -14.73 25.26
C CYS A 609 -16.79 -14.49 24.64
N ASN A 610 -16.67 -14.44 23.30
CA ASN A 610 -15.39 -14.26 22.58
C ASN A 610 -15.24 -12.83 22.01
#